data_AF-A0A2A6P823-F1
#
_entry.id   AF-A0A2A6P823-F1
#
_cell.length_a   1.000
_cell.length_b   1.000
_cell.length_c   1.000
_cell.angle_alpha   90.00
_cell.angle_beta   90.00
_cell.angle_gamma   90.00
#
_symmetry.space_group_name_H-M   'P 1'
#
loop_
_entity.id
_entity.type
_entity.pdbx_description
1 polymer ?
#
loop_
_entity_poly.entity_id
_entity_poly.type
_entity_poly.pdbx_seq_one_letter_code
_entity_poly.pdbx_strand_id
1 'polypeptide(L)'
;MTSYKPISLTAATLTLSRKTHVGATVVVDRAAGSTVTLPAATGTGDKYKLVVKTTITSNSFKVQVADATDVMSGTATFGQDSADTAVLFETAADSDTITMNGSTTGGIAGDIVELEDIATNLWSVKVLGSATGTEATPFSAAVS
;
A
#
# COMPACT_ATOMS: atom_id res chain seq x y z
N MET A 1 18.06 22.33 -6.14
CA MET A 1 17.62 21.16 -5.36
C MET A 1 16.24 20.76 -5.87
N THR A 2 16.03 19.50 -6.23
CA THR A 2 14.70 18.96 -6.52
C THR A 2 13.85 19.07 -5.25
N SER A 3 12.72 19.78 -5.30
CA SER A 3 11.82 19.92 -4.16
C SER A 3 10.99 18.64 -4.05
N TYR A 4 11.19 17.86 -2.98
CA TYR A 4 10.41 16.65 -2.69
C TYR A 4 9.04 17.01 -2.11
N LYS A 5 8.21 17.70 -2.90
CA LYS A 5 6.82 17.99 -2.50
C LYS A 5 6.01 16.69 -2.51
N PRO A 6 5.24 16.40 -1.46
CA PRO A 6 4.30 15.29 -1.49
C PRO A 6 3.26 15.47 -2.60
N ILE A 7 2.87 14.37 -3.23
CA ILE A 7 1.84 14.33 -4.28
C ILE A 7 0.53 13.91 -3.62
N SER A 8 -0.49 14.77 -3.68
CA SER A 8 -1.79 14.44 -3.10
C SER A 8 -2.61 13.55 -4.05
N LEU A 9 -3.00 12.38 -3.58
CA LEU A 9 -3.94 11.48 -4.24
C LEU A 9 -5.35 11.79 -3.74
N THR A 10 -6.12 12.51 -4.55
CA THR A 10 -7.54 12.83 -4.30
C THR A 10 -8.50 12.16 -5.28
N ALA A 11 -7.97 11.50 -6.32
CA ALA A 11 -8.73 10.76 -7.31
C ALA A 11 -9.09 9.35 -6.80
N ALA A 12 -10.11 8.73 -7.41
CA ALA A 12 -10.49 7.35 -7.06
C ALA A 12 -9.48 6.30 -7.56
N THR A 13 -8.70 6.63 -8.59
CA THR A 13 -7.69 5.75 -9.17
C THR A 13 -6.39 6.51 -9.42
N LEU A 14 -5.26 5.80 -9.34
CA LEU A 14 -3.94 6.29 -9.69
C LEU A 14 -3.09 5.16 -10.26
N THR A 15 -2.45 5.38 -11.39
CA THR A 15 -1.37 4.50 -11.85
C THR A 15 -0.03 5.15 -11.47
N LEU A 16 0.76 4.46 -10.67
CA LEU A 16 2.09 4.91 -10.31
C LEU A 16 3.01 4.86 -11.53
N SER A 17 4.01 5.72 -11.52
CA SER A 17 4.95 5.83 -12.64
C SER A 17 6.28 6.35 -12.16
N ARG A 18 7.34 5.84 -12.76
CA ARG A 18 8.72 6.22 -12.46
C ARG A 18 8.92 7.73 -12.52
N LYS A 19 8.47 8.34 -13.61
CA LYS A 19 8.70 9.75 -13.92
C LYS A 19 8.12 10.70 -12.87
N THR A 20 6.97 10.34 -12.29
CA THR A 20 6.21 11.24 -11.43
C THR A 20 6.34 10.89 -9.96
N HIS A 21 6.42 9.60 -9.62
CA HIS A 21 6.19 9.15 -8.25
C HIS A 21 7.42 8.53 -7.57
N VAL A 22 8.46 8.13 -8.30
CA VAL A 22 9.67 7.57 -7.67
C VAL A 22 10.39 8.63 -6.85
N GLY A 23 10.67 8.28 -5.58
CA GLY A 23 11.32 9.16 -4.62
C GLY A 23 10.41 10.28 -4.06
N ALA A 24 9.16 10.38 -4.52
CA ALA A 24 8.16 11.27 -3.93
C ALA A 24 7.29 10.49 -2.93
N THR A 25 6.75 11.19 -1.93
CA THR A 25 5.69 10.62 -1.07
C THR A 25 4.34 10.92 -1.71
N VAL A 26 3.57 9.88 -2.01
CA VAL A 26 2.17 9.98 -2.41
C VAL A 26 1.32 9.98 -1.14
N VAL A 27 0.44 10.96 -1.01
CA VAL A 27 -0.38 11.15 0.19
C VAL A 27 -1.82 10.83 -0.17
N VAL A 28 -2.39 9.78 0.43
CA VAL A 28 -3.79 9.38 0.21
C VAL A 28 -4.69 10.32 0.98
N ASP A 29 -5.31 11.27 0.26
CA ASP A 29 -6.15 12.33 0.80
C ASP A 29 -7.60 12.16 0.34
N ARG A 30 -8.12 10.95 0.48
CA ARG A 30 -9.47 10.56 0.06
C ARG A 30 -10.08 9.55 1.02
N ALA A 31 -11.02 10.00 1.84
CA ALA A 31 -11.72 9.15 2.83
C ALA A 31 -12.49 7.98 2.21
N ALA A 32 -12.91 8.10 0.94
CA ALA A 32 -13.64 7.06 0.23
C ALA A 32 -12.74 5.98 -0.41
N GLY A 33 -11.45 5.91 -0.03
CA GLY A 33 -10.48 4.97 -0.58
C GLY A 33 -9.86 5.43 -1.89
N SER A 34 -9.01 4.61 -2.51
CA SER A 34 -8.46 4.80 -3.86
C SER A 34 -7.88 3.49 -4.34
N THR A 35 -7.92 3.21 -5.64
CA THR A 35 -7.18 2.08 -6.23
C THR A 35 -5.89 2.59 -6.88
N VAL A 36 -4.76 2.14 -6.36
CA VAL A 36 -3.43 2.44 -6.89
C VAL A 36 -2.90 1.23 -7.62
N THR A 37 -2.57 1.38 -8.90
CA THR A 37 -1.95 0.34 -9.72
C THR A 37 -0.45 0.61 -9.86
N LEU A 38 0.38 -0.39 -9.56
CA LEU A 38 1.83 -0.34 -9.76
C LEU A 38 2.20 -0.44 -11.25
N PRO A 39 3.38 0.02 -11.66
CA PRO A 39 3.99 -0.43 -12.92
C PRO A 39 4.24 -1.94 -12.90
N ALA A 40 4.50 -2.54 -14.07
CA ALA A 40 4.95 -3.93 -14.13
C ALA A 40 6.33 -4.09 -13.45
N ALA A 41 6.50 -5.13 -12.64
CA ALA A 41 7.77 -5.44 -11.99
C ALA A 41 8.79 -5.95 -13.00
N THR A 42 9.84 -5.17 -13.24
CA THR A 42 10.90 -5.53 -14.19
C THR A 42 12.28 -5.51 -13.54
N GLY A 43 12.35 -5.42 -12.22
CA GLY A 43 13.61 -5.32 -11.46
C GLY A 43 14.27 -3.96 -11.54
N THR A 44 13.49 -2.89 -11.64
CA THR A 44 14.01 -1.52 -11.84
C THR A 44 14.66 -0.89 -10.61
N GLY A 45 14.34 -1.39 -9.41
CA GLY A 45 14.69 -0.74 -8.14
C GLY A 45 13.85 0.51 -7.85
N ASP A 46 12.76 0.75 -8.59
CA ASP A 46 11.87 1.87 -8.34
C ASP A 46 11.18 1.73 -6.97
N LYS A 47 11.24 2.79 -6.17
CA LYS A 47 10.65 2.85 -4.82
C LYS A 47 9.49 3.83 -4.77
N TYR A 48 8.37 3.36 -4.22
CA TYR A 48 7.16 4.14 -4.01
C TYR A 48 6.80 4.15 -2.53
N LYS A 49 6.42 5.34 -2.03
CA LYS A 49 5.95 5.52 -0.66
C LYS A 49 4.58 6.16 -0.68
N LEU A 50 3.58 5.44 -0.16
CA LEU A 50 2.24 5.94 0.04
C LEU A 50 1.98 6.14 1.54
N VAL A 51 1.40 7.27 1.90
CA VAL A 51 1.06 7.60 3.28
C VAL A 51 -0.41 8.01 3.33
N VAL A 52 -1.18 7.37 4.19
CA VAL A 52 -2.58 7.73 4.41
C VAL A 52 -2.63 9.03 5.19
N LYS A 53 -3.20 10.09 4.61
CA LYS A 53 -3.44 11.37 5.32
C LYS A 53 -4.83 11.46 5.90
N THR A 54 -5.82 10.95 5.16
CA THR A 54 -7.22 10.95 5.57
C THR A 54 -7.66 9.52 5.78
N THR A 55 -7.99 9.15 7.04
CA THR A 55 -8.50 7.82 7.39
C THR A 55 -9.62 7.40 6.45
N ILE A 56 -9.55 6.17 5.96
CA ILE A 56 -10.58 5.61 5.10
C ILE A 56 -11.86 5.42 5.92
N THR A 57 -12.98 5.93 5.43
CA THR A 57 -14.30 5.84 6.09
C THR A 57 -15.30 5.07 5.26
N SER A 58 -15.00 4.83 3.98
CA SER A 58 -15.83 4.02 3.07
C SER A 58 -14.98 3.40 1.97
N ASN A 59 -15.45 2.28 1.41
CA ASN A 59 -14.70 1.45 0.46
C ASN A 59 -13.34 1.01 1.03
N SER A 60 -12.27 1.12 0.25
CA SER A 60 -10.92 0.74 0.69
C SER A 60 -9.85 1.54 -0.07
N PHE A 61 -8.73 1.77 0.58
CA PHE A 61 -7.47 2.08 -0.09
C PHE A 61 -6.84 0.77 -0.55
N LYS A 62 -6.62 0.64 -1.86
CA LYS A 62 -6.08 -0.56 -2.51
C LYS A 62 -4.80 -0.22 -3.24
N VAL A 63 -3.79 -1.08 -3.11
CA VAL A 63 -2.59 -1.07 -3.95
C VAL A 63 -2.49 -2.43 -4.61
N GLN A 64 -2.43 -2.48 -5.93
CA GLN A 64 -2.42 -3.73 -6.70
C GLN A 64 -1.29 -3.70 -7.74
N VAL A 65 -0.77 -4.88 -8.06
CA VAL A 65 0.19 -5.06 -9.17
C VAL A 65 -0.44 -4.73 -10.53
N ALA A 66 0.40 -4.63 -11.56
CA ALA A 66 -0.04 -4.27 -12.91
C ALA A 66 -0.80 -5.41 -13.62
N ASP A 67 -0.42 -6.66 -13.35
CA ASP A 67 -0.94 -7.86 -14.01
C ASP A 67 -0.77 -9.09 -13.11
N ALA A 68 -1.40 -10.20 -13.49
CA ALA A 68 -1.46 -11.44 -12.70
C ALA A 68 -0.13 -12.21 -12.63
N THR A 69 0.93 -11.76 -13.30
CA THR A 69 2.24 -12.40 -13.23
C THR A 69 3.13 -11.80 -12.14
N ASP A 70 2.86 -10.56 -11.76
CA ASP A 70 3.53 -9.86 -10.66
C ASP A 70 2.98 -10.31 -9.30
N VAL A 71 3.87 -10.52 -8.33
CA VAL A 71 3.51 -10.81 -6.94
C VAL A 71 4.20 -9.88 -5.95
N MET A 72 3.68 -9.83 -4.73
CA MET A 72 4.18 -9.08 -3.59
C MET A 72 4.76 -10.02 -2.54
N SER A 73 5.95 -9.68 -2.04
CA SER A 73 6.59 -10.38 -0.93
C SER A 73 6.98 -9.39 0.17
N GLY A 74 6.52 -9.65 1.38
CA GLY A 74 6.81 -8.79 2.52
C GLY A 74 5.85 -8.94 3.68
N THR A 75 5.74 -7.88 4.49
CA THR A 75 4.98 -7.92 5.74
C THR A 75 4.16 -6.66 5.96
N ALA A 76 3.11 -6.81 6.77
CA ALA A 76 2.32 -5.72 7.32
C ALA A 76 2.36 -5.80 8.85
N THR A 77 2.77 -4.72 9.51
CA THR A 77 2.77 -4.60 10.96
C THR A 77 1.74 -3.58 11.40
N PHE A 78 0.81 -4.00 12.26
CA PHE A 78 -0.21 -3.12 12.82
C PHE A 78 -0.09 -3.05 14.34
N GLY A 79 -0.08 -1.84 14.88
CA GLY A 79 -0.36 -1.61 16.30
C GLY A 79 -1.85 -1.85 16.58
N GLN A 80 -2.15 -2.53 17.69
CA GLN A 80 -3.52 -2.80 18.13
C GLN A 80 -4.08 -1.61 18.91
N ASP A 81 -5.33 -1.25 18.67
CA ASP A 81 -5.98 -0.11 19.35
C ASP A 81 -6.42 -0.42 20.80
N SER A 82 -6.54 -1.71 21.12
CA SER A 82 -7.05 -2.21 22.40
C SER A 82 -5.97 -2.66 23.38
N ALA A 83 -4.69 -2.71 22.96
CA ALA A 83 -3.56 -3.14 23.77
C ALA A 83 -2.23 -2.51 23.31
N ASP A 84 -1.21 -2.52 24.17
CA ASP A 84 0.16 -2.09 23.82
C ASP A 84 0.91 -3.20 23.04
N THR A 85 0.26 -3.77 22.02
CA THR A 85 0.78 -4.89 21.24
C THR A 85 0.78 -4.58 19.74
N ALA A 86 1.52 -5.38 18.97
CA ALA A 86 1.50 -5.35 17.52
C ALA A 86 1.26 -6.75 16.97
N VAL A 87 0.60 -6.81 15.81
CA VAL A 87 0.45 -8.03 15.01
C VAL A 87 1.21 -7.86 13.70
N LEU A 88 1.76 -8.96 13.20
CA LEU A 88 2.46 -9.03 11.93
C LEU A 88 1.74 -10.02 11.01
N PHE A 89 1.49 -9.60 9.78
CA PHE A 89 0.97 -10.42 8.70
C PHE A 89 2.02 -10.56 7.60
N GLU A 90 2.18 -11.76 7.07
CA GLU A 90 3.05 -12.05 5.93
C GLU A 90 2.22 -12.19 4.65
N THR A 91 2.81 -11.85 3.52
CA THR A 91 2.25 -12.16 2.19
C THR A 91 2.19 -13.68 1.96
N ALA A 92 1.15 -14.15 1.27
CA ALA A 92 1.14 -15.47 0.64
C ALA A 92 1.95 -15.46 -0.67
N ALA A 93 2.22 -16.65 -1.22
CA ALA A 93 3.02 -16.80 -2.45
C ALA A 93 2.41 -16.11 -3.69
N ASP A 94 1.09 -15.92 -3.68
CA ASP A 94 0.28 -15.33 -4.74
C ASP A 94 -0.31 -13.95 -4.35
N SER A 95 0.14 -13.35 -3.25
CA SER A 95 -0.34 -12.04 -2.85
C SER A 95 0.02 -11.00 -3.91
N ASP A 96 -0.98 -10.29 -4.41
CA ASP A 96 -0.84 -9.33 -5.52
C ASP A 96 -1.51 -7.98 -5.22
N THR A 97 -2.17 -7.89 -4.06
CA THR A 97 -3.01 -6.77 -3.66
C THR A 97 -2.91 -6.51 -2.17
N ILE A 98 -2.82 -5.24 -1.80
CA ILE A 98 -2.97 -4.70 -0.44
C ILE A 98 -4.31 -3.97 -0.36
N THR A 99 -5.19 -4.34 0.57
CA THR A 99 -6.50 -3.71 0.80
C THR A 99 -6.65 -3.22 2.23
N MET A 100 -6.75 -1.90 2.41
CA MET A 100 -6.86 -1.21 3.70
C MET A 100 -8.23 -0.52 3.84
N ASN A 101 -9.01 -0.87 4.86
CA ASN A 101 -10.43 -0.49 4.99
C ASN A 101 -10.74 0.67 5.96
N GLY A 102 -9.70 1.23 6.60
CA GLY A 102 -9.82 2.24 7.66
C GLY A 102 -10.05 1.66 9.06
N SER A 103 -9.92 0.35 9.22
CA SER A 103 -10.23 -0.39 10.45
C SER A 103 -9.34 -1.64 10.57
N THR A 104 -9.89 -2.84 10.42
CA THR A 104 -9.23 -4.12 10.69
C THR A 104 -8.02 -4.42 9.80
N THR A 105 -7.91 -3.83 8.61
CA THR A 105 -6.77 -4.02 7.68
C THR A 105 -5.91 -2.76 7.55
N GLY A 106 -6.00 -1.86 8.53
CA GLY A 106 -5.39 -0.53 8.49
C GLY A 106 -6.11 0.42 7.54
N GLY A 107 -5.45 1.47 7.09
CA GLY A 107 -6.03 2.58 6.30
C GLY A 107 -6.35 3.79 7.16
N ILE A 108 -5.69 3.89 8.31
CA ILE A 108 -5.83 4.96 9.28
C ILE A 108 -4.82 6.05 8.94
N ALA A 109 -5.18 7.31 9.20
CA ALA A 109 -4.27 8.44 9.00
C ALA A 109 -2.94 8.20 9.73
N GLY A 110 -1.83 8.26 8.97
CA GLY A 110 -0.48 7.95 9.44
C GLY A 110 0.07 6.63 8.88
N ASP A 111 -0.77 5.71 8.42
CA ASP A 111 -0.33 4.43 7.87
C ASP A 111 0.51 4.61 6.61
N ILE A 112 1.51 3.74 6.46
CA ILE A 112 2.54 3.81 5.43
C ILE A 112 2.56 2.49 4.64
N VAL A 113 2.58 2.61 3.31
CA VAL A 113 2.88 1.50 2.38
C VAL A 113 4.13 1.86 1.60
N GLU A 114 5.18 1.05 1.75
CA GLU A 114 6.43 1.13 1.00
C GLU A 114 6.50 -0.02 0.01
N LEU A 115 6.81 0.27 -1.26
CA LEU A 115 6.93 -0.73 -2.31
C LEU A 115 8.23 -0.52 -3.10
N GLU A 116 8.89 -1.62 -3.46
CA GLU A 116 10.12 -1.62 -4.25
C GLU A 116 10.10 -2.73 -5.31
N ASP A 117 10.37 -2.37 -6.56
CA ASP A 117 10.52 -3.33 -7.66
C ASP A 117 11.90 -4.00 -7.56
N ILE A 118 11.94 -5.25 -7.08
CA ILE A 118 13.21 -5.92 -6.73
C ILE A 118 13.67 -6.97 -7.74
N ALA A 119 12.76 -7.50 -8.56
CA ALA A 119 13.06 -8.43 -9.64
C ALA A 119 11.90 -8.47 -10.63
N THR A 120 12.10 -9.11 -11.78
CA THR A 120 10.99 -9.45 -12.68
C THR A 120 9.90 -10.18 -11.90
N ASN A 121 8.67 -9.69 -12.03
CA ASN A 121 7.48 -10.25 -11.38
C ASN A 121 7.46 -10.18 -9.85
N LEU A 122 8.33 -9.39 -9.21
CA LEU A 122 8.45 -9.37 -7.76
C LEU A 122 8.58 -7.97 -7.16
N TRP A 123 7.57 -7.60 -6.37
CA TRP A 123 7.57 -6.43 -5.52
C TRP A 123 7.94 -6.79 -4.08
N SER A 124 8.91 -6.08 -3.50
CA SER A 124 9.08 -6.05 -2.05
C SER A 124 8.09 -5.05 -1.45
N VAL A 125 7.35 -5.46 -0.43
CA VAL A 125 6.34 -4.61 0.20
C VAL A 125 6.52 -4.53 1.71
N LYS A 126 6.21 -3.36 2.27
CA LYS A 126 6.10 -3.17 3.72
C LYS A 126 4.92 -2.27 4.02
N VAL A 127 4.06 -2.72 4.94
CA VAL A 127 2.99 -1.90 5.51
C VAL A 127 3.31 -1.67 6.99
N LEU A 128 3.25 -0.42 7.43
CA LEU A 128 3.34 -0.04 8.83
C LEU A 128 2.15 0.85 9.16
N GLY A 129 1.38 0.47 10.17
CA GLY A 129 0.20 1.24 10.54
C GLY A 129 -0.45 0.82 11.84
N SER A 130 -1.72 1.17 11.96
CA SER A 130 -2.59 0.76 13.05
C SER A 130 -3.85 0.10 12.50
N ALA A 131 -4.44 -0.80 13.28
CA ALA A 131 -5.71 -1.42 12.98
C ALA A 131 -6.60 -1.41 14.23
N THR A 132 -7.91 -1.57 14.03
CA THR A 132 -8.91 -1.55 15.10
C THR A 132 -9.75 -2.82 15.09
N GLY A 133 -10.22 -3.26 16.25
CA GLY A 133 -11.13 -4.40 16.35
C GLY A 133 -10.37 -5.73 16.32
N THR A 134 -10.73 -6.63 15.40
CA THR A 134 -9.95 -7.86 15.16
C THR A 134 -9.17 -7.68 13.88
N GLU A 135 -7.85 -7.60 14.01
CA GLU A 135 -6.96 -7.34 12.89
C GLU A 135 -7.02 -8.47 11.86
N ALA A 136 -6.97 -8.07 10.59
CA ALA A 136 -6.95 -8.97 9.48
C ALA A 136 -5.78 -8.63 8.55
N THR A 137 -5.30 -9.64 7.84
CA THR A 137 -4.28 -9.42 6.81
C THR A 137 -4.81 -8.45 5.75
N PRO A 138 -4.02 -7.44 5.33
CA PRO A 138 -4.38 -6.60 4.21
C PRO A 138 -4.05 -7.26 2.86
N PHE A 139 -3.32 -8.38 2.84
CA PHE A 139 -2.85 -9.04 1.63
C PHE A 139 -3.87 -10.03 1.06
N SER A 140 -3.99 -10.05 -0.26
CA SER A 140 -4.84 -10.99 -1.00
C SER A 140 -4.31 -11.24 -2.41
N ALA A 141 -4.78 -12.31 -3.06
CA ALA A 141 -4.70 -12.52 -4.50
C ALA A 141 -6.03 -12.09 -5.14
N ALA A 142 -6.02 -11.02 -5.94
CA ALA A 142 -7.21 -10.39 -6.52
C ALA A 142 -7.02 -9.88 -7.95
N VAL A 143 -5.80 -9.94 -8.50
CA VAL A 143 -5.50 -9.63 -9.90
C VAL A 143 -5.46 -10.93 -10.70
N SER A 144 -6.08 -10.95 -11.88
CA SER A 144 -6.25 -12.15 -12.72
C SER A 144 -6.03 -11.86 -14.19
#